data_AF-A0A7K3PYK5-F1
#
_entry.id   AF-A0A7K3PYK5-F1
#
_cell.length_a   1.000
_cell.length_b   1.000
_cell.length_c   1.000
_cell.angle_alpha   90.00
_cell.angle_beta   90.00
_cell.angle_gamma   90.00
#
_symmetry.space_group_name_H-M   'P 1'
#
loop_
_entity.id
_entity.type
_entity.pdbx_description
1 polymer ?
#
loop_
_entity_poly.entity_id
_entity_poly.type
_entity_poly.pdbx_seq_one_letter_code
_entity_poly.pdbx_strand_id
1 'polypeptide(L)'
;MSPRPSLEIAVVSPAGARTARENGADRVELCTALELGGLTPSTATVEAAVESGPPVHVLVRCRPGDFVYDAEEIALMAAEVRSALRAGARGVVVGALTADGGLDTSALTALADAARDTDPAAQVTLHRAVDQASDPVAA
;
A
#
# COMPACT_ATOMS: atom_id res chain seq x y z
N MET A 1 30.16 -2.27 10.93
CA MET A 1 28.95 -3.13 10.90
C MET A 1 28.11 -2.68 9.73
N SER A 2 27.81 -3.56 8.77
CA SER A 2 26.80 -3.24 7.74
C SER A 2 25.45 -3.02 8.42
N PRO A 3 24.65 -2.04 7.97
CA PRO A 3 23.31 -1.84 8.52
C PRO A 3 22.51 -3.14 8.35
N ARG A 4 21.77 -3.53 9.40
CA ARG A 4 20.84 -4.65 9.27
C ARG A 4 19.75 -4.28 8.25
N PRO A 5 19.26 -5.22 7.44
CA PRO A 5 18.13 -4.95 6.55
C PRO A 5 16.91 -4.52 7.36
N SER A 6 16.09 -3.65 6.78
CA SER A 6 14.78 -3.30 7.33
C SER A 6 13.80 -4.46 7.15
N LEU A 7 12.98 -4.71 8.17
CA LEU A 7 11.98 -5.76 8.18
C LEU A 7 10.57 -5.16 8.12
N GLU A 8 9.84 -5.49 7.06
CA GLU A 8 8.40 -5.22 6.95
C GLU A 8 7.62 -6.54 7.10
N ILE A 9 6.51 -6.50 7.84
CA ILE A 9 5.60 -7.63 8.01
C ILE A 9 4.22 -7.26 7.48
N ALA A 10 3.66 -8.05 6.57
CA ALA A 10 2.27 -7.92 6.15
C ALA A 10 1.33 -8.39 7.27
N VAL A 11 0.35 -7.57 7.63
CA VAL A 11 -0.61 -7.84 8.71
C VAL A 11 -2.02 -7.50 8.27
N VAL A 12 -3.00 -8.17 8.87
CA VAL A 12 -4.44 -8.03 8.52
C VAL A 12 -5.29 -7.44 9.64
N SER A 13 -4.67 -7.02 10.74
CA SER A 13 -5.40 -6.51 11.91
C SER A 13 -4.52 -5.64 12.81
N PRO A 14 -5.11 -4.80 13.68
CA PRO A 14 -4.39 -4.06 14.71
C PRO A 14 -3.64 -4.99 15.68
N ALA A 15 -4.20 -6.16 15.98
CA ALA A 15 -3.51 -7.16 16.81
C ALA A 15 -2.23 -7.67 16.11
N GLY A 16 -2.28 -7.92 14.81
CA GLY A 16 -1.09 -8.27 14.02
C GLY A 16 -0.05 -7.16 13.99
N ALA A 17 -0.48 -5.90 13.80
CA ALA A 17 0.41 -4.74 13.83
C ALA A 17 1.12 -4.59 15.19
N ARG A 18 0.39 -4.78 16.29
CA ARG A 18 0.96 -4.81 17.64
C ARG A 18 1.98 -5.91 17.83
N THR A 19 1.65 -7.14 17.44
CA THR A 19 2.59 -8.28 17.52
C THR A 19 3.85 -8.01 16.71
N ALA A 20 3.72 -7.43 15.51
CA ALA A 20 4.87 -7.07 14.68
C ALA A 20 5.78 -6.04 15.37
N ARG A 21 5.20 -5.01 16.00
CA ARG A 21 5.95 -4.03 16.82
C ARG A 21 6.70 -4.70 17.96
N GLU A 22 6.02 -5.56 18.73
CA GLU A 22 6.58 -6.24 19.90
C GLU A 22 7.72 -7.20 19.54
N ASN A 23 7.78 -7.66 18.28
CA ASN A 23 8.81 -8.55 17.77
C ASN A 23 9.83 -7.84 16.85
N GLY A 24 9.86 -6.51 16.85
CA GLY A 24 10.93 -5.73 16.23
C GLY A 24 10.81 -5.51 14.73
N ALA A 25 9.61 -5.59 14.15
CA ALA A 25 9.38 -5.12 12.78
C ALA A 25 9.64 -3.61 12.68
N ASP A 26 10.35 -3.19 11.62
CA ASP A 26 10.61 -1.77 11.35
C ASP A 26 9.38 -1.07 10.77
N ARG A 27 8.50 -1.84 10.13
CA ARG A 27 7.26 -1.37 9.49
C ARG A 27 6.27 -2.52 9.32
N VAL A 28 5.00 -2.18 9.11
CA VAL A 28 4.00 -3.14 8.62
C VAL A 28 3.34 -2.66 7.33
N GLU A 29 3.02 -3.60 6.46
CA GLU A 29 2.01 -3.41 5.41
C GLU A 29 0.66 -3.89 5.95
N LEU A 30 -0.31 -2.98 6.05
CA LEU A 30 -1.66 -3.29 6.51
C LEU A 30 -2.58 -3.49 5.31
N CYS A 31 -3.24 -4.64 5.26
CA CYS A 31 -4.27 -4.97 4.27
C CYS A 31 -5.46 -5.70 4.91
N THR A 32 -6.48 -6.00 4.12
CA THR A 32 -7.51 -7.01 4.43
C THR A 32 -7.57 -8.06 3.32
N ALA A 33 -8.35 -9.13 3.49
CA ALA A 33 -8.55 -10.19 2.49
C ALA A 33 -7.22 -10.71 1.88
N LEU A 34 -6.28 -11.11 2.76
CA LEU A 34 -4.93 -11.53 2.36
C LEU A 34 -4.95 -12.76 1.43
N GLU A 35 -5.96 -13.62 1.57
CA GLU A 35 -6.22 -14.76 0.70
C GLU A 35 -6.51 -14.37 -0.77
N LEU A 36 -6.88 -13.10 -1.01
CA LEU A 36 -7.07 -12.53 -2.34
C LEU A 36 -5.87 -11.69 -2.82
N GLY A 37 -4.75 -11.78 -2.10
CA GLY A 37 -3.54 -10.98 -2.33
C GLY A 37 -3.58 -9.60 -1.67
N GLY A 38 -4.51 -9.37 -0.73
CA GLY A 38 -4.64 -8.11 -0.01
C GLY A 38 -5.54 -7.09 -0.73
N LEU A 39 -6.35 -6.37 0.04
CA LEU A 39 -7.22 -5.26 -0.37
C LEU A 39 -7.12 -4.10 0.62
N THR A 40 -7.64 -2.94 0.22
CA THR A 40 -7.71 -1.75 1.08
C THR A 40 -8.49 -2.05 2.38
N PRO A 41 -7.89 -1.90 3.57
CA PRO A 41 -8.59 -2.05 4.84
C PRO A 41 -9.48 -0.84 5.14
N SER A 42 -10.46 -1.01 6.04
CA SER A 42 -11.30 0.13 6.48
C SER A 42 -10.49 1.21 7.21
N THR A 43 -10.91 2.47 7.14
CA THR A 43 -10.24 3.59 7.86
C THR A 43 -10.11 3.29 9.36
N ALA A 44 -11.15 2.74 10.00
CA ALA A 44 -11.10 2.40 11.42
C ALA A 44 -10.04 1.33 11.73
N THR A 45 -9.81 0.38 10.80
CA THR A 45 -8.71 -0.59 10.91
C THR A 45 -7.35 0.09 10.80
N VAL A 46 -7.20 1.06 9.88
CA VAL A 46 -5.97 1.84 9.71
C VAL A 46 -5.66 2.62 10.99
N GLU A 47 -6.60 3.39 11.52
CA GLU A 47 -6.43 4.20 12.73
C GLU A 47 -5.99 3.33 13.92
N ALA A 48 -6.66 2.19 14.14
CA ALA A 48 -6.32 1.27 15.21
C ALA A 48 -4.94 0.61 15.02
N ALA A 49 -4.54 0.31 13.79
CA ALA A 49 -3.21 -0.23 13.50
C ALA A 49 -2.11 0.82 13.68
N VAL A 50 -2.35 2.07 13.30
CA VAL A 50 -1.43 3.21 13.52
C VAL A 50 -1.20 3.43 15.01
N GLU A 51 -2.24 3.37 15.84
CA GLU A 51 -2.11 3.50 17.29
C GLU A 51 -1.30 2.35 17.92
N SER A 52 -1.47 1.13 17.41
CA SER A 52 -0.98 -0.09 18.05
C SER A 52 0.26 -0.73 17.42
N GLY A 53 0.66 -0.32 16.21
CA GLY A 53 1.74 -0.92 15.44
C GLY A 53 3.03 -0.09 15.39
N PRO A 54 4.04 -0.56 14.60
CA PRO A 54 5.14 0.28 14.13
C PRO A 54 4.60 1.22 13.01
N PRO A 55 5.44 2.00 12.29
CA PRO A 55 4.97 2.74 11.12
C PRO A 55 4.15 1.83 10.18
N VAL A 56 3.00 2.33 9.73
CA VAL A 56 2.05 1.57 8.90
C VAL A 56 2.10 2.09 7.47
N HIS A 57 2.29 1.19 6.51
CA HIS A 57 1.95 1.42 5.12
C HIS A 57 0.65 0.70 4.80
N VAL A 58 -0.31 1.39 4.18
CA VAL A 58 -1.61 0.79 3.85
C VAL A 58 -1.59 0.31 2.41
N LEU A 59 -1.94 -0.96 2.17
CA LEU A 59 -2.22 -1.43 0.82
C LEU A 59 -3.47 -0.74 0.30
N VAL A 60 -3.37 -0.06 -0.83
CA VAL A 60 -4.50 0.54 -1.54
C VAL A 60 -4.74 -0.25 -2.82
N ARG A 61 -5.78 -1.09 -2.79
CA ARG A 61 -6.21 -1.98 -3.87
C ARG A 61 -7.71 -2.24 -3.72
N CYS A 62 -8.50 -1.64 -4.61
CA CYS A 62 -9.96 -1.59 -4.49
C CYS A 62 -10.67 -2.93 -4.75
N ARG A 63 -10.05 -3.85 -5.50
CA ARG A 63 -10.63 -5.17 -5.84
C ARG A 63 -9.56 -6.25 -6.07
N PRO A 64 -9.93 -7.54 -5.94
CA PRO A 64 -9.04 -8.64 -6.30
C PRO A 64 -8.93 -8.80 -7.83
N GLY A 65 -8.06 -9.72 -8.27
CA GLY A 65 -7.81 -9.99 -9.68
C GLY A 65 -6.61 -9.23 -10.22
N ASP A 66 -6.74 -8.72 -11.44
CA ASP A 66 -5.70 -7.95 -12.15
C ASP A 66 -5.41 -6.59 -11.51
N PHE A 67 -4.49 -5.85 -12.14
CA PHE A 67 -4.07 -4.51 -11.76
C PHE A 67 -4.38 -3.47 -12.86
N VAL A 68 -5.32 -3.78 -13.78
CA VAL A 68 -5.73 -2.88 -14.85
C VAL A 68 -7.00 -2.19 -14.40
N TYR A 69 -6.88 -0.91 -14.03
CA TYR A 69 -7.97 -0.16 -13.42
C TYR A 69 -8.62 0.81 -14.39
N ASP A 70 -9.93 0.99 -14.25
CA ASP A 70 -10.61 2.09 -14.92
C ASP A 70 -10.47 3.42 -14.17
N ALA A 71 -10.99 4.50 -14.77
CA ALA A 71 -10.88 5.84 -14.19
C ALA A 71 -11.62 6.01 -12.85
N GLU A 72 -12.73 5.30 -12.64
CA GLU A 72 -13.50 5.36 -11.39
C GLU A 72 -12.77 4.62 -10.27
N GLU A 73 -12.17 3.47 -10.60
CA GLU A 73 -11.32 2.70 -9.70
C GLU A 73 -10.07 3.48 -9.27
N ILE A 74 -9.41 4.15 -10.21
CA ILE A 74 -8.25 5.02 -9.91
C ILE A 74 -8.67 6.19 -9.01
N ALA A 75 -9.81 6.83 -9.29
CA ALA A 75 -10.31 7.94 -8.48
C ALA A 75 -10.67 7.49 -7.05
N LEU A 76 -11.27 6.30 -6.90
CA LEU A 76 -11.55 5.68 -5.62
C LEU A 76 -10.25 5.41 -4.86
N MET A 77 -9.28 4.73 -5.49
CA MET A 77 -7.98 4.43 -4.87
C MET A 77 -7.24 5.70 -4.47
N ALA A 78 -7.29 6.78 -5.28
CA ALA A 78 -6.71 8.06 -4.90
C ALA A 78 -7.38 8.66 -3.65
N ALA A 79 -8.70 8.49 -3.48
CA ALA A 79 -9.40 8.90 -2.26
C ALA A 79 -9.00 8.03 -1.06
N GLU A 80 -8.82 6.73 -1.26
CA GLU A 80 -8.34 5.79 -0.24
C GLU A 80 -6.90 6.13 0.21
N VAL A 81 -6.00 6.50 -0.70
CA VAL A 81 -4.66 7.01 -0.38
C VAL A 81 -4.75 8.20 0.57
N ARG A 82 -5.55 9.21 0.22
CA ARG A 82 -5.74 10.40 1.06
C ARG A 82 -6.31 10.03 2.43
N SER A 83 -7.29 9.13 2.46
CA SER A 83 -7.92 8.66 3.70
C SER A 83 -6.92 7.95 4.61
N ALA A 84 -6.13 7.02 4.07
CA ALA A 84 -5.13 6.26 4.81
C ALA A 84 -4.07 7.18 5.44
N LEU A 85 -3.56 8.15 4.68
CA LEU A 85 -2.56 9.11 5.19
C LEU A 85 -3.14 10.05 6.25
N ARG A 86 -4.38 10.53 6.06
CA ARG A 86 -5.09 11.34 7.08
C ARG A 86 -5.37 10.54 8.37
N ALA A 87 -5.54 9.23 8.26
CA ALA A 87 -5.67 8.31 9.39
C ALA A 87 -4.32 8.02 10.09
N GLY A 88 -3.21 8.61 9.63
CA GLY A 88 -1.90 8.52 10.26
C GLY A 88 -0.98 7.44 9.70
N ALA A 89 -1.35 6.79 8.58
CA ALA A 89 -0.42 5.92 7.87
C ALA A 89 0.81 6.71 7.40
N ARG A 90 1.99 6.10 7.46
CA ARG A 90 3.25 6.74 7.03
C ARG A 90 3.53 6.58 5.54
N GLY A 91 2.75 5.74 4.88
CA GLY A 91 2.85 5.51 3.46
C GLY A 91 1.71 4.65 2.95
N VAL A 92 1.73 4.44 1.65
CA VAL A 92 0.79 3.58 0.93
C VAL A 92 1.53 2.63 0.02
N VAL A 93 0.92 1.48 -0.22
CA VAL A 93 1.40 0.48 -1.17
C VAL A 93 0.38 0.40 -2.30
N VAL A 94 0.81 0.60 -3.54
CA VAL A 94 -0.04 0.68 -4.73
C VAL A 94 0.60 -0.07 -5.90
N GLY A 95 -0.14 -0.28 -6.98
CA GLY A 95 0.40 -0.79 -8.22
C GLY A 95 -0.69 -0.85 -9.27
N ALA A 96 -0.36 -0.46 -10.50
CA ALA A 96 -1.28 -0.45 -11.63
C ALA A 96 -0.52 -0.84 -12.91
N LEU A 97 -1.18 -1.64 -13.74
CA LEU A 97 -0.70 -2.08 -15.04
C LEU A 97 -1.65 -1.62 -16.13
N THR A 98 -1.09 -1.44 -17.32
CA THR A 98 -1.85 -1.31 -18.56
C THR A 98 -2.28 -2.69 -19.06
N ALA A 99 -3.28 -2.75 -19.95
CA ALA A 99 -3.73 -4.00 -20.56
C ALA A 99 -2.61 -4.74 -21.34
N ASP A 100 -1.59 -4.00 -21.80
CA ASP A 100 -0.42 -4.54 -22.51
C ASP A 100 0.68 -5.04 -21.56
N GLY A 101 0.45 -4.99 -20.24
CA GLY A 101 1.37 -5.50 -19.22
C GLY A 101 2.51 -4.55 -18.83
N GLY A 102 2.55 -3.32 -19.34
CA GLY A 102 3.44 -2.28 -18.81
C GLY A 102 2.88 -1.60 -17.57
N LEU A 103 3.71 -0.89 -16.78
CA LEU A 103 3.18 -0.06 -15.68
C LEU A 103 2.25 1.03 -16.22
N ASP A 104 1.10 1.21 -15.58
CA ASP A 104 0.25 2.37 -15.85
C ASP A 104 0.80 3.58 -15.12
N THR A 105 1.73 4.28 -15.77
CA THR A 105 2.37 5.47 -15.21
C THR A 105 1.39 6.60 -14.94
N SER A 106 0.27 6.67 -15.66
CA SER A 106 -0.76 7.69 -15.43
C SER A 106 -1.50 7.42 -14.12
N ALA A 107 -1.97 6.18 -13.92
CA ALA A 107 -2.61 5.76 -12.68
C ALA A 107 -1.63 5.88 -11.49
N LEU A 108 -0.41 5.39 -11.64
CA LEU A 108 0.62 5.46 -10.60
C LEU A 108 0.96 6.90 -10.21
N THR A 109 1.04 7.81 -11.19
CA THR A 109 1.27 9.24 -10.93
C THR A 109 0.11 9.84 -10.14
N ALA A 110 -1.14 9.55 -10.53
CA ALA A 110 -2.31 10.05 -9.81
C ALA A 110 -2.35 9.59 -8.34
N LEU A 111 -1.99 8.34 -8.07
CA LEU A 111 -1.93 7.80 -6.71
C LEU A 111 -0.74 8.39 -5.91
N ALA A 112 0.41 8.56 -6.55
CA ALA A 112 1.58 9.17 -5.93
C ALA A 112 1.36 10.66 -5.61
N ASP A 113 0.70 11.40 -6.51
CA ASP A 113 0.35 12.81 -6.29
C ASP A 113 -0.68 12.94 -5.16
N ALA A 114 -1.70 12.08 -5.13
CA ALA A 114 -2.65 12.03 -4.01
C ALA A 114 -1.94 11.81 -2.65
N ALA A 115 -0.87 11.01 -2.63
CA ALA A 115 -0.06 10.81 -1.44
C ALA A 115 0.74 12.07 -1.07
N ARG A 116 1.51 12.64 -2.01
CA ARG A 116 2.35 13.83 -1.79
C ARG A 116 1.55 15.07 -1.40
N ASP A 117 0.38 15.26 -2.02
CA ASP A 117 -0.53 16.37 -1.72
C ASP A 117 -1.14 16.26 -0.32
N THR A 118 -1.20 15.05 0.24
CA THR A 118 -1.76 14.81 1.59
C THR A 118 -0.68 14.88 2.67
N ASP A 119 0.46 14.21 2.45
CA ASP A 119 1.64 14.29 3.31
C ASP A 119 2.89 14.23 2.41
N PRO A 120 3.64 15.34 2.26
CA PRO A 120 4.86 15.39 1.46
C PRO A 120 5.95 14.40 1.91
N ALA A 121 5.86 13.87 3.13
CA ALA A 121 6.76 12.86 3.67
C ALA A 121 6.20 11.43 3.58
N ALA A 122 5.03 11.23 2.98
CA ALA A 122 4.45 9.92 2.74
C ALA A 122 5.34 9.11 1.78
N GLN A 123 5.56 7.85 2.12
CA GLN A 123 6.22 6.90 1.24
C GLN A 123 5.21 6.21 0.34
N VAL A 124 5.60 5.95 -0.91
CA VAL A 124 4.80 5.17 -1.86
C VAL A 124 5.62 3.96 -2.27
N THR A 125 5.07 2.76 -2.06
CA THR A 125 5.70 1.49 -2.47
C THR A 125 4.93 0.91 -3.64
N LEU A 126 5.63 0.48 -4.70
CA LEU A 126 5.05 -0.34 -5.76
C LEU A 126 4.98 -1.80 -5.29
N HIS A 127 3.78 -2.39 -5.18
CA HIS A 127 3.62 -3.78 -4.80
C HIS A 127 3.94 -4.75 -5.95
N ARG A 128 3.57 -6.02 -5.74
CA ARG A 128 3.72 -7.17 -6.63
C ARG A 128 2.99 -7.08 -7.98
N ALA A 129 2.47 -5.92 -8.36
CA ALA A 129 2.00 -5.70 -9.73
C ALA A 129 3.17 -5.78 -10.72
N VAL A 130 4.36 -5.35 -10.28
CA VAL A 130 5.60 -5.47 -11.06
C VAL A 130 5.93 -6.92 -11.42
N ASP A 131 5.58 -7.90 -10.58
CA ASP A 131 5.78 -9.33 -10.85
C ASP A 131 4.94 -9.83 -12.03
N GLN A 132 3.85 -9.11 -12.36
CA GLN A 132 2.94 -9.43 -13.47
C GLN A 132 3.18 -8.54 -14.70
N ALA A 133 4.17 -7.63 -14.65
CA ALA A 133 4.53 -6.83 -15.79
C ALA A 133 5.13 -7.71 -16.90
N SER A 134 4.93 -7.33 -18.16
CA SER A 134 5.49 -8.04 -19.32
C SER A 134 7.01 -8.00 -19.36
N ASP A 135 7.62 -6.95 -18.80
CA ASP A 135 9.05 -6.83 -18.53
C ASP A 135 9.28 -6.15 -17.16
N PRO A 136 9.47 -6.94 -16.08
CA PRO A 136 9.70 -6.40 -14.73
C PRO A 136 11.01 -5.64 -14.56
N VAL A 137 11.98 -5.79 -15.47
CA VAL A 137 13.27 -5.09 -15.38
C VAL A 137 13.17 -3.70 -16.01
N ALA A 138 12.36 -3.56 -17.06
CA ALA A 138 12.09 -2.28 -17.71
C ALA A 138 11.03 -1.43 -16.98
N ALA A 139 10.16 -2.07 -16.19
CA ALA A 139 9.10 -1.47 -15.39
C ALA A 139 9.62 -0.47 -14.33
#